data_AF-K2CZU6-F1
#
_entry.id   AF-K2CZU6-F1
#
_cell.length_a   1.000
_cell.length_b   1.000
_cell.length_c   1.000
_cell.angle_alpha   90.00
_cell.angle_beta   90.00
_cell.angle_gamma   90.00
#
_symmetry.space_group_name_H-M   'P 1'
#
loop_
_entity.id
_entity.type
_entity.pdbx_description
1 polymer ?
#
loop_
_entity_poly.entity_id
_entity_poly.type
_entity_poly.pdbx_seq_one_letter_code
_entity_poly.pdbx_strand_id
1 'polypeptide(L)'
;MNGGYVNVGAYVGDGTMVDSNALVGSGAQIGERSHLSAGVVIAGVLEPAGQHPISVGNDVFVGAGAILAEGTVIGNGTAIDAGTVIHHRTPVFDTTTGDYIRPRDGRIYIPNDVLVVPAFFPPQPGDYRLEFARAEGITVRGAMIVKHYDPSEEMSARRAINYDLR
;
A
#
# COMPACT_ATOMS: atom_id res chain seq x y z
N MET A 1 13.89 7.97 -20.97
CA MET A 1 14.60 7.07 -20.03
C MET A 1 13.54 6.18 -19.39
N ASN A 2 13.65 4.85 -19.52
CA ASN A 2 12.74 3.87 -18.90
C ASN A 2 13.47 3.17 -17.74
N GLY A 3 13.92 3.94 -16.74
CA GLY A 3 14.68 3.42 -15.60
C GLY A 3 13.90 3.55 -14.29
N GLY A 4 14.22 2.71 -13.30
CA GLY A 4 13.80 2.89 -11.91
C GLY A 4 14.90 3.61 -11.10
N TYR A 5 14.53 4.15 -9.93
CA TYR A 5 15.46 4.78 -9.00
C TYR A 5 15.41 4.06 -7.65
N VAL A 6 16.56 3.67 -7.11
CA VAL A 6 16.71 3.05 -5.79
C VAL A 6 17.66 3.92 -4.97
N ASN A 7 17.18 4.41 -3.83
CA ASN A 7 17.92 5.35 -2.99
C ASN A 7 18.75 4.62 -1.92
N VAL A 8 19.61 5.38 -1.23
CA VAL A 8 20.53 4.89 -0.20
C VAL A 8 19.81 4.16 0.93
N GLY A 9 20.38 3.04 1.37
CA GLY A 9 19.86 2.24 2.47
C GLY A 9 18.58 1.47 2.17
N ALA A 10 18.03 1.59 0.95
CA ALA A 10 16.97 0.71 0.50
C ALA A 10 17.49 -0.71 0.28
N TYR A 11 16.64 -1.70 0.54
CA TYR A 11 16.88 -3.10 0.20
C TYR A 11 15.80 -3.58 -0.77
N VAL A 12 16.22 -4.30 -1.80
CA VAL A 12 15.33 -4.93 -2.78
C VAL A 12 15.69 -6.40 -2.86
N GLY A 13 14.77 -7.26 -2.43
CA GLY A 13 14.97 -8.70 -2.37
C GLY A 13 15.03 -9.39 -3.74
N ASP A 14 15.51 -10.62 -3.74
CA ASP A 14 15.75 -11.41 -4.95
C ASP A 14 14.46 -11.64 -5.77
N GLY A 15 14.61 -11.58 -7.09
CA GLY A 15 13.50 -11.77 -8.03
C GLY A 15 12.47 -10.63 -8.03
N THR A 16 12.67 -9.55 -7.28
CA THR A 16 11.81 -8.38 -7.32
C THR A 16 12.02 -7.55 -8.57
N MET A 17 10.92 -7.14 -9.20
CA MET A 17 10.89 -6.29 -10.38
C MET A 17 10.63 -4.83 -9.97
N VAL A 18 11.51 -3.94 -10.39
CA VAL A 18 11.36 -2.48 -10.29
C VAL A 18 11.18 -1.92 -11.70
N ASP A 19 9.96 -1.52 -12.05
CA ASP A 19 9.59 -1.16 -13.41
C ASP A 19 9.89 0.33 -13.73
N SER A 20 9.55 0.74 -14.95
CA SER A 20 9.84 2.05 -15.52
C SER A 20 9.32 3.19 -14.64
N ASN A 21 10.22 4.12 -14.28
CA ASN A 21 9.94 5.28 -13.42
C ASN A 21 9.46 4.93 -12.00
N ALA A 22 9.64 3.69 -11.55
CA ALA A 22 9.41 3.36 -10.14
C ALA A 22 10.51 3.97 -9.26
N LEU A 23 10.12 4.43 -8.07
CA LEU A 23 11.01 5.00 -7.06
C LEU A 23 10.98 4.13 -5.81
N VAL A 24 12.15 3.69 -5.34
CA VAL A 24 12.37 3.05 -4.05
C VAL A 24 13.18 4.01 -3.17
N GLY A 25 12.51 4.65 -2.22
CA GLY A 25 13.08 5.69 -1.37
C GLY A 25 14.05 5.16 -0.31
N SER A 26 14.76 6.07 0.36
CA SER A 26 15.82 5.72 1.30
C SER A 26 15.31 4.86 2.44
N GLY A 27 16.08 3.83 2.81
CA GLY A 27 15.72 2.92 3.91
C GLY A 27 14.58 1.94 3.60
N ALA A 28 13.85 2.07 2.49
CA ALA A 28 12.72 1.20 2.16
C ALA A 28 13.15 -0.27 2.05
N GLN A 29 12.33 -1.18 2.57
CA GLN A 29 12.61 -2.62 2.60
C GLN A 29 11.60 -3.34 1.70
N ILE A 30 12.06 -3.87 0.57
CA ILE A 30 11.22 -4.62 -0.37
C ILE A 30 11.61 -6.09 -0.31
N GLY A 31 10.64 -6.96 -0.08
CA GLY A 31 10.82 -8.41 -0.04
C GLY A 31 11.18 -9.01 -1.41
N GLU A 32 11.21 -10.33 -1.45
CA GLU A 32 11.51 -11.13 -2.64
C GLU A 32 10.30 -11.24 -3.57
N ARG A 33 10.57 -11.51 -4.86
CA ARG A 33 9.56 -11.84 -5.89
C ARG A 33 8.41 -10.83 -5.99
N SER A 34 8.65 -9.59 -5.54
CA SER A 34 7.66 -8.52 -5.59
C SER A 34 7.69 -7.82 -6.95
N HIS A 35 6.64 -7.08 -7.25
CA HIS A 35 6.53 -6.33 -8.49
C HIS A 35 6.08 -4.91 -8.21
N LEU A 36 7.01 -3.96 -8.34
CA LEU A 36 6.73 -2.54 -8.33
C LEU A 36 6.49 -2.08 -9.77
N SER A 37 5.22 -1.91 -10.14
CA SER A 37 4.81 -1.53 -11.50
C SER A 37 5.28 -0.11 -11.88
N ALA A 38 5.10 0.25 -13.14
CA ALA A 38 5.53 1.56 -13.66
C ALA A 38 5.01 2.74 -12.81
N GLY A 39 5.90 3.68 -12.50
CA GLY A 39 5.59 4.90 -11.75
C GLY A 39 5.21 4.69 -10.28
N VAL A 40 5.38 3.48 -9.71
CA VAL A 40 5.20 3.25 -8.27
C VAL A 40 6.16 4.11 -7.46
N VAL A 41 5.68 4.69 -6.36
CA VAL A 41 6.50 5.45 -5.42
C VAL A 41 6.47 4.78 -4.06
N ILE A 42 7.61 4.24 -3.64
CA ILE A 42 7.88 3.84 -2.26
C ILE A 42 8.63 5.00 -1.60
N ALA A 43 8.00 5.69 -0.67
CA ALA A 43 8.62 6.82 0.00
C ALA A 43 9.87 6.39 0.78
N GLY A 44 10.81 7.33 0.96
CA GLY A 44 12.00 7.12 1.77
C GLY A 44 11.81 7.66 3.18
N VAL A 45 12.42 7.00 4.15
CA VAL A 45 12.49 7.47 5.54
C VAL A 45 13.92 7.29 6.01
N LEU A 46 14.62 8.41 6.23
CA LEU A 46 15.98 8.44 6.76
C LEU A 46 16.02 9.12 8.14
N GLU A 47 15.14 10.11 8.33
CA GLU A 47 15.00 10.87 9.56
C GLU A 47 13.51 11.02 9.93
N PRO A 48 13.19 11.15 11.23
CA PRO A 48 14.10 11.05 12.38
C PRO A 48 14.60 9.62 12.63
N ALA A 49 15.77 9.52 13.27
CA ALA A 49 16.34 8.24 13.70
C ALA A 49 15.34 7.49 14.60
N GLY A 50 15.12 6.21 14.31
CA GLY A 50 14.15 5.36 15.01
C GLY A 50 12.79 5.24 14.32
N GLN A 51 12.53 6.01 13.25
CA GLN A 51 11.39 5.72 12.38
C GLN A 51 11.61 4.42 11.60
N HIS A 52 10.58 3.60 11.53
CA HIS A 52 10.62 2.40 10.69
C HIS A 52 10.41 2.78 9.23
N PRO A 53 11.23 2.24 8.32
CA PRO A 53 11.03 2.48 6.90
C PRO A 53 9.74 1.84 6.40
N ILE A 54 9.35 2.23 5.18
CA ILE A 54 8.29 1.54 4.43
C ILE A 54 8.77 0.10 4.19
N SER A 55 7.89 -0.86 4.47
CA SER A 55 8.18 -2.29 4.29
C SER A 55 7.15 -2.89 3.35
N VAL A 56 7.63 -3.57 2.32
CA VAL A 56 6.84 -4.38 1.39
C VAL A 56 7.27 -5.82 1.55
N GLY A 57 6.32 -6.71 1.85
CA GLY A 57 6.56 -8.14 2.04
C GLY A 57 7.02 -8.87 0.76
N ASN A 58 7.11 -10.18 0.85
CA ASN A 58 7.41 -11.06 -0.27
C ASN A 58 6.19 -11.26 -1.17
N ASP A 59 6.42 -11.54 -2.45
CA ASP A 59 5.38 -11.89 -3.42
C ASP A 59 4.28 -10.81 -3.55
N VAL A 60 4.62 -9.55 -3.26
CA VAL A 60 3.69 -8.41 -3.33
C VAL A 60 3.62 -7.86 -4.74
N PHE A 61 2.42 -7.52 -5.19
CA PHE A 61 2.23 -6.70 -6.38
C PHE A 61 1.80 -5.29 -5.99
N VAL A 62 2.48 -4.28 -6.53
CA VAL A 62 2.13 -2.88 -6.40
C VAL A 62 1.82 -2.32 -7.78
N GLY A 63 0.56 -1.97 -8.00
CA GLY A 63 0.03 -1.49 -9.28
C GLY A 63 0.56 -0.13 -9.68
N ALA A 64 0.48 0.16 -10.98
CA ALA A 64 1.10 1.35 -11.57
C ALA A 64 0.63 2.66 -10.89
N GLY A 65 1.58 3.56 -10.65
CA GLY A 65 1.31 4.87 -10.03
C GLY A 65 0.85 4.82 -8.56
N ALA A 66 0.84 3.66 -7.90
CA ALA A 66 0.54 3.59 -6.48
C ALA A 66 1.65 4.24 -5.64
N ILE A 67 1.29 4.78 -4.47
CA ILE A 67 2.20 5.48 -3.56
C ILE A 67 2.10 4.85 -2.18
N LEU A 68 3.20 4.24 -1.72
CA LEU A 68 3.34 3.73 -0.35
C LEU A 68 4.24 4.68 0.43
N ALA A 69 3.65 5.40 1.37
CA ALA A 69 4.27 6.48 2.11
C ALA A 69 4.45 6.14 3.60
N GLU A 70 4.86 7.13 4.39
CA GLU A 70 5.33 6.98 5.77
C GLU A 70 4.43 6.08 6.65
N GLY A 71 5.08 5.13 7.32
CA GLY A 71 4.45 4.18 8.24
C GLY A 71 3.69 3.04 7.57
N THR A 72 3.82 2.85 6.25
CA THR A 72 3.17 1.73 5.55
C THR A 72 3.94 0.42 5.69
N VAL A 73 3.23 -0.63 6.07
CA VAL A 73 3.73 -2.01 6.11
C VAL A 73 2.78 -2.89 5.31
N ILE A 74 3.27 -3.48 4.22
CA ILE A 74 2.50 -4.37 3.37
C ILE A 74 2.85 -5.82 3.67
N GLY A 75 1.85 -6.64 4.00
CA GLY A 75 1.99 -8.08 4.22
C GLY A 75 2.36 -8.83 2.94
N ASN A 76 2.87 -10.05 3.11
CA ASN A 76 3.25 -10.93 2.00
C ASN A 76 2.04 -11.26 1.11
N GLY A 77 2.30 -11.58 -0.15
CA GLY A 77 1.28 -11.99 -1.10
C GLY A 77 0.26 -10.91 -1.46
N THR A 78 0.32 -9.72 -0.85
CA THR A 78 -0.65 -8.63 -1.02
C THR A 78 -0.63 -8.05 -2.44
N ALA A 79 -1.80 -7.68 -2.95
CA ALA A 79 -1.97 -6.95 -4.20
C ALA A 79 -2.50 -5.55 -3.92
N ILE A 80 -1.76 -4.53 -4.33
CA ILE A 80 -2.18 -3.12 -4.27
C ILE A 80 -2.54 -2.69 -5.69
N ASP A 81 -3.79 -2.27 -5.90
CA ASP A 81 -4.27 -1.83 -7.21
C ASP A 81 -3.64 -0.48 -7.63
N ALA A 82 -3.68 -0.22 -8.93
CA ALA A 82 -3.12 0.98 -9.53
C ALA A 82 -3.67 2.27 -8.90
N GLY A 83 -2.80 3.26 -8.72
CA GLY A 83 -3.15 4.57 -8.15
C GLY A 83 -3.53 4.58 -6.66
N THR A 84 -3.46 3.44 -5.96
CA THR A 84 -3.70 3.38 -4.51
C THR A 84 -2.63 4.18 -3.75
N VAL A 85 -3.04 4.97 -2.77
CA VAL A 85 -2.12 5.73 -1.90
C VAL A 85 -2.34 5.33 -0.46
N ILE A 86 -1.27 4.89 0.23
CA ILE A 86 -1.32 4.43 1.62
C ILE A 86 -0.21 5.12 2.42
N HIS A 87 -0.56 5.67 3.57
CA HIS A 87 0.31 6.09 4.67
C HIS A 87 -0.39 5.77 6.00
N HIS A 88 0.30 5.95 7.12
CA HIS A 88 -0.23 5.63 8.46
C HIS A 88 -1.56 6.31 8.88
N ARG A 89 -2.03 7.34 8.14
CA ARG A 89 -3.33 8.00 8.38
C ARG A 89 -4.34 7.76 7.27
N THR A 90 -3.97 7.02 6.24
CA THR A 90 -4.92 6.63 5.20
C THR A 90 -6.00 5.76 5.86
N PRO A 91 -7.29 6.12 5.75
CA PRO A 91 -8.34 5.22 6.17
C PRO A 91 -8.33 4.00 5.26
N VAL A 92 -8.10 2.83 5.84
CA VAL A 92 -8.17 1.55 5.12
C VAL A 92 -9.32 0.74 5.70
N PHE A 93 -10.38 0.57 4.92
CA PHE A 93 -11.56 -0.19 5.31
C PHE A 93 -11.48 -1.61 4.75
N ASP A 94 -11.77 -2.62 5.56
CA ASP A 94 -11.83 -4.00 5.13
C ASP A 94 -13.29 -4.44 4.99
N THR A 95 -13.73 -4.67 3.75
CA THR A 95 -15.12 -5.03 3.46
C THR A 95 -15.48 -6.42 3.95
N THR A 96 -14.49 -7.28 4.19
CA THR A 96 -14.71 -8.65 4.63
C THR A 96 -14.93 -8.75 6.12
N THR A 97 -14.34 -7.84 6.90
CA THR A 97 -14.51 -7.76 8.35
C THR A 97 -15.52 -6.68 8.76
N GLY A 98 -15.75 -5.69 7.91
CA GLY A 98 -16.62 -4.55 8.20
C GLY A 98 -15.96 -3.47 9.07
N ASP A 99 -14.63 -3.52 9.23
CA ASP A 99 -13.87 -2.67 10.13
C ASP A 99 -12.73 -1.92 9.42
N TYR A 100 -12.27 -0.83 10.02
CA TYR A 100 -11.05 -0.14 9.60
C TYR A 100 -9.80 -0.80 10.18
N ILE A 101 -8.75 -0.91 9.36
CA ILE A 101 -7.41 -1.26 9.83
C ILE A 101 -6.94 -0.14 10.77
N ARG A 102 -6.69 -0.51 12.03
CA ARG A 102 -6.23 0.43 13.05
C ARG A 102 -4.71 0.59 12.98
N PRO A 103 -4.19 1.80 12.76
CA PRO A 103 -2.76 2.05 12.86
C PRO A 103 -2.26 1.79 14.30
N ARG A 104 -1.02 1.32 14.43
CA ARG A 104 -0.33 1.13 15.71
C ARG A 104 1.12 1.58 15.56
N ASP A 105 1.65 2.22 16.61
CA ASP A 105 3.04 2.71 16.66
C ASP A 105 3.41 3.61 15.45
N GLY A 106 2.45 4.45 15.01
CA GLY A 106 2.64 5.32 13.85
C GLY A 106 2.66 4.60 12.50
N ARG A 107 2.21 3.35 12.44
CA ARG A 107 2.25 2.51 11.24
C ARG A 107 0.90 1.89 10.93
N ILE A 108 0.63 1.69 9.65
CA ILE A 108 -0.52 0.92 9.17
C ILE A 108 -0.03 -0.42 8.60
N TYR A 109 -0.65 -1.50 9.06
CA TYR A 109 -0.27 -2.87 8.70
C TYR A 109 -1.36 -3.44 7.80
N ILE A 110 -1.06 -3.50 6.51
CA ILE A 110 -1.91 -4.21 5.56
C ILE A 110 -1.65 -5.71 5.75
N PRO A 111 -2.70 -6.54 5.95
CA PRO A 111 -2.56 -7.97 6.15
C PRO A 111 -1.84 -8.66 4.98
N ASN A 112 -1.42 -9.91 5.20
CA ASN A 112 -1.00 -10.76 4.09
C ASN A 112 -2.21 -11.12 3.23
N ASP A 113 -1.94 -11.46 1.99
CA ASP A 113 -2.88 -12.15 1.13
C ASP A 113 -4.21 -11.39 0.92
N VAL A 114 -4.12 -10.07 0.75
CA VAL A 114 -5.29 -9.19 0.49
C VAL A 114 -5.20 -8.39 -0.79
N LEU A 115 -6.35 -8.11 -1.40
CA LEU A 115 -6.49 -7.17 -2.51
C LEU A 115 -6.92 -5.81 -1.96
N VAL A 116 -6.08 -4.80 -2.16
CA VAL A 116 -6.32 -3.41 -1.77
C VAL A 116 -6.59 -2.57 -3.01
N VAL A 117 -7.69 -1.82 -3.00
CA VAL A 117 -8.09 -0.89 -4.08
C VAL A 117 -8.17 0.55 -3.58
N PRO A 118 -8.04 1.57 -4.45
CA PRO A 118 -8.29 2.95 -4.05
C PRO A 118 -9.76 3.15 -3.69
N ALA A 119 -10.03 3.94 -2.66
CA ALA A 119 -11.39 4.22 -2.21
C ALA A 119 -11.55 5.67 -1.72
N PHE A 120 -12.80 6.07 -1.55
CA PHE A 120 -13.17 7.36 -0.98
C PHE A 120 -14.20 7.14 0.12
N PHE A 121 -13.97 7.74 1.27
CA PHE A 121 -14.82 7.58 2.44
C PHE A 121 -15.35 8.92 2.91
N PRO A 122 -16.56 8.98 3.48
CA PRO A 122 -16.93 10.14 4.28
C PRO A 122 -15.94 10.29 5.45
N PRO A 123 -15.65 11.52 5.90
CA PRO A 123 -14.86 11.73 7.11
C PRO A 123 -15.41 10.93 8.28
N GLN A 124 -14.52 10.35 9.08
CA GLN A 124 -14.89 9.55 10.24
C GLN A 124 -15.63 10.42 11.27
N PRO A 125 -16.71 9.91 11.89
CA PRO A 125 -17.39 10.63 12.98
C PRO A 125 -16.41 10.96 14.11
N GLY A 126 -16.50 12.18 14.65
CA GLY A 126 -15.67 12.62 15.78
C GLY A 126 -14.41 13.41 15.41
N ASP A 127 -14.05 13.51 14.13
CA ASP A 127 -13.08 14.51 13.68
C ASP A 127 -13.77 15.85 13.43
N TYR A 128 -13.80 16.70 14.46
CA TYR A 128 -14.45 18.02 14.42
C TYR A 128 -13.93 18.93 13.30
N ARG A 129 -12.70 18.69 12.81
CA ARG A 129 -12.12 19.49 11.72
C ARG A 129 -12.78 19.19 10.37
N LEU A 130 -13.41 18.03 10.25
CA LEU A 130 -14.02 17.53 9.03
C LEU A 130 -15.55 17.44 9.12
N GLU A 131 -16.17 17.96 10.18
CA GLU A 131 -17.63 17.96 10.34
C GLU A 131 -18.34 18.65 9.18
N PHE A 132 -17.86 19.83 8.77
CA PHE A 132 -18.38 20.54 7.60
C PHE A 132 -18.27 19.68 6.33
N ALA A 133 -17.08 19.10 6.09
CA ALA A 133 -16.87 18.23 4.93
C ALA A 133 -17.84 17.04 4.93
N ARG A 134 -18.07 16.42 6.09
CA ARG A 134 -19.02 15.32 6.25
C ARG A 134 -20.46 15.75 5.99
N ALA A 135 -20.86 16.92 6.48
CA ALA A 135 -22.21 17.45 6.28
C ALA A 135 -22.51 17.76 4.80
N GLU A 136 -21.50 18.24 4.07
CA GLU A 136 -21.58 18.56 2.64
C GLU A 136 -21.33 17.33 1.73
N GLY A 137 -21.17 16.13 2.29
CA GLY A 137 -20.90 14.92 1.51
C GLY A 137 -19.52 14.88 0.84
N ILE A 138 -18.59 15.73 1.28
CA ILE A 138 -17.20 15.74 0.80
C ILE A 138 -16.48 14.51 1.36
N THR A 139 -15.82 13.77 0.49
CA THR A 139 -15.09 12.54 0.84
C THR A 139 -13.60 12.80 1.00
N VAL A 140 -12.95 11.92 1.76
CA VAL A 140 -11.49 11.83 1.87
C VAL A 140 -11.01 10.59 1.14
N ARG A 141 -9.81 10.67 0.58
CA ARG A 141 -9.15 9.51 -0.03
C ARG A 141 -8.83 8.46 1.05
N GLY A 142 -9.04 7.20 0.71
CA GLY A 142 -8.59 6.06 1.48
C GLY A 142 -8.22 4.88 0.57
N ALA A 143 -8.15 3.70 1.17
CA ALA A 143 -8.04 2.45 0.45
C ALA A 143 -9.03 1.42 1.04
N MET A 144 -9.30 0.36 0.30
CA MET A 144 -10.24 -0.66 0.73
C MET A 144 -9.67 -2.05 0.46
N ILE A 145 -9.68 -2.91 1.47
CA ILE A 145 -9.47 -4.34 1.28
C ILE A 145 -10.80 -4.92 0.81
N VAL A 146 -10.81 -5.49 -0.40
CA VAL A 146 -12.02 -6.06 -1.03
C VAL A 146 -12.08 -7.57 -0.98
N LYS A 147 -10.94 -8.21 -0.73
CA LYS A 147 -10.80 -9.67 -0.70
C LYS A 147 -9.60 -10.06 0.15
N HIS A 148 -9.77 -11.13 0.93
CA HIS A 148 -8.68 -11.95 1.47
C HIS A 148 -8.64 -13.22 0.62
N TYR A 149 -7.47 -13.64 0.18
CA TYR A 149 -7.29 -14.87 -0.59
C TYR A 149 -6.59 -15.95 0.25
N ASP A 150 -6.82 -17.20 -0.13
CA ASP A 150 -6.19 -18.35 0.50
C ASP A 150 -4.77 -18.52 -0.07
N PRO A 151 -3.72 -18.51 0.77
CA PRO A 151 -2.34 -18.70 0.32
C PRO A 151 -2.08 -20.11 -0.26
N SER A 152 -2.97 -21.08 -0.07
CA SER A 152 -2.90 -22.42 -0.66
C SER A 152 -3.46 -22.49 -2.08
N GLU A 153 -4.26 -21.52 -2.49
CA GLU A 153 -4.62 -21.35 -3.89
C GLU A 153 -3.43 -20.73 -4.62
N GLU A 154 -3.11 -21.21 -5.83
CA GLU A 154 -1.98 -20.71 -6.64
C GLU A 154 -2.32 -19.31 -7.24
N MET A 155 -2.60 -18.36 -6.35
CA MET A 155 -3.04 -17.02 -6.64
C MET A 155 -1.88 -16.07 -6.37
N SER A 156 -1.08 -15.80 -7.41
CA SER A 156 -0.12 -14.70 -7.31
C SER A 156 -0.86 -13.37 -7.17
N ALA A 157 -0.30 -12.41 -6.42
CA ALA A 157 -0.81 -11.04 -6.34
C ALA A 157 -1.06 -10.42 -7.74
N ARG A 158 -0.27 -10.82 -8.75
CA ARG A 158 -0.43 -10.46 -10.17
C ARG A 158 -1.72 -10.99 -10.81
N ARG A 159 -2.20 -12.18 -10.42
CA ARG A 159 -3.46 -12.76 -10.91
C ARG A 159 -4.67 -12.08 -10.25
N ALA A 160 -4.58 -11.76 -8.96
CA ALA A 160 -5.69 -11.15 -8.21
C ALA A 160 -6.24 -9.87 -8.90
N ILE A 161 -5.36 -8.95 -9.31
CA ILE A 161 -5.80 -7.69 -9.95
C ILE A 161 -6.41 -7.91 -11.35
N ASN A 162 -5.93 -8.88 -12.12
CA ASN A 162 -6.40 -9.10 -13.48
C ASN A 162 -7.74 -9.85 -13.58
N TYR A 163 -8.10 -10.63 -12.55
CA TYR A 163 -9.30 -11.47 -12.56
C TYR A 163 -10.41 -10.98 -11.63
N ASP A 164 -10.10 -10.35 -10.49
CA ASP A 164 -11.11 -10.04 -9.46
C ASP A 164 -11.75 -8.63 -9.60
N LEU A 165 -11.23 -7.77 -10.47
CA LEU A 165 -11.77 -6.40 -10.69
C LEU A 165 -12.68 -6.29 -11.93
N ARG A 166 -13.15 -7.41 -12.50
CA ARG A 166 -14.05 -7.44 -13.66
C ARG A 166 -15.40 -8.07 -13.33
#